data_AF-A0A3S4J466-F1
#
_entry.id   AF-A0A3S4J466-F1
#
_cell.length_a   1.000
_cell.length_b   1.000
_cell.length_c   1.000
_cell.angle_alpha   90.00
_cell.angle_beta   90.00
_cell.angle_gamma   90.00
#
_symmetry.space_group_name_H-M   'P 1'
#
loop_
_entity.id
_entity.type
_entity.pdbx_description
1 polymer ?
#
loop_
_entity_poly.entity_id
_entity_poly.type
_entity_poly.pdbx_seq_one_letter_code
_entity_poly.pdbx_strand_id
1 'polypeptide(L)'
;MNRFIMADAAKCIGCRTCEVACVVAHQENQDCAAVSSGEFVSRIRVIKDDAFTTAAACRQCEDAPCANVCPTQAIRRDHGAHLRGTSALYRV
;
A
#
# COMPACT_ATOMS: atom_id res chain seq x y z
N MET A 1 7.94 1.38 -19.50
CA MET A 1 8.11 2.61 -18.71
C MET A 1 7.81 2.28 -17.26
N ASN A 2 8.76 2.40 -16.34
CA ASN A 2 8.53 2.10 -14.93
C ASN A 2 7.63 3.18 -14.30
N ARG A 3 6.62 2.75 -13.52
CA ARG A 3 5.72 3.65 -12.79
C ARG A 3 6.15 3.67 -11.32
N PHE A 4 6.29 4.85 -10.74
CA PHE A 4 6.67 5.01 -9.33
C PHE A 4 5.74 6.00 -8.64
N ILE A 5 5.58 5.83 -7.34
CA ILE A 5 4.81 6.71 -6.45
C ILE A 5 5.79 7.25 -5.42
N MET A 6 5.76 8.56 -5.18
CA MET A 6 6.60 9.22 -4.18
C MET A 6 5.74 10.04 -3.23
N ALA A 7 5.90 9.81 -1.93
CA ALA A 7 5.29 10.62 -0.89
C ALA A 7 6.26 11.75 -0.50
N ASP A 8 5.81 13.00 -0.64
CA ASP A 8 6.55 14.19 -0.24
C ASP A 8 6.21 14.53 1.22
N ALA A 9 7.14 14.25 2.14
CA ALA A 9 6.94 14.47 3.57
C ALA A 9 6.73 15.95 3.92
N ALA A 10 7.29 16.88 3.14
CA ALA A 10 7.14 18.31 3.40
C ALA A 10 5.71 18.82 3.13
N LYS A 11 4.91 18.07 2.37
CA LYS A 11 3.51 18.40 2.04
C LYS A 11 2.50 17.56 2.80
N CYS A 12 2.94 16.53 3.51
CA CYS A 12 2.05 15.62 4.21
C CYS A 12 1.61 16.21 5.55
N ILE A 13 0.32 16.53 5.67
CA ILE A 13 -0.28 17.06 6.91
C ILE A 13 -0.82 15.97 7.85
N GLY A 14 -0.68 14.69 7.48
CA GLY A 14 -1.15 13.57 8.31
C GLY A 14 -2.67 13.38 8.37
N CYS A 15 -3.41 13.81 7.35
CA CYS A 15 -4.88 13.73 7.33
C CYS A 15 -5.44 12.31 7.19
N ARG A 16 -4.60 11.30 6.89
CA ARG A 16 -4.98 9.87 6.72
C ARG A 16 -5.98 9.57 5.60
N THR A 17 -6.34 10.54 4.77
CA THR A 17 -7.25 10.33 3.63
C THR A 17 -6.72 9.28 2.66
N CYS A 18 -5.40 9.18 2.48
CA CYS A 18 -4.79 8.14 1.65
C CYS A 18 -4.99 6.72 2.21
N GLU A 19 -5.08 6.56 3.54
CA GLU A 19 -5.34 5.25 4.16
C GLU A 19 -6.77 4.81 3.85
N VAL A 20 -7.74 5.71 4.04
CA VAL A 20 -9.16 5.48 3.74
C VAL A 20 -9.37 5.21 2.26
N ALA A 21 -8.78 6.04 1.38
CA ALA A 21 -8.90 5.87 -0.06
C ALA A 21 -8.37 4.51 -0.52
N CYS A 22 -7.30 4.00 0.09
CA CYS A 22 -6.77 2.68 -0.21
C CYS A 22 -7.73 1.56 0.21
N VAL A 23 -8.32 1.63 1.40
CA VAL A 23 -9.33 0.66 1.84
C VAL A 23 -10.54 0.68 0.91
N VAL A 24 -11.07 1.88 0.62
CA VAL A 24 -12.23 2.06 -0.25
C VAL A 24 -11.97 1.56 -1.67
N ALA A 25 -10.77 1.75 -2.22
CA ALA A 25 -10.41 1.25 -3.55
C ALA A 25 -10.31 -0.29 -3.61
N HIS A 26 -10.25 -0.97 -2.47
CA HIS A 26 -9.98 -2.41 -2.38
C HIS A 26 -11.03 -3.24 -1.63
N GLN A 27 -12.11 -2.59 -1.19
CA GLN A 27 -13.36 -3.25 -0.84
C GLN A 27 -14.23 -3.49 -2.09
N GLU A 28 -15.16 -4.43 -2.00
CA GLU A 28 -16.01 -4.82 -3.14
C GLU A 28 -16.94 -3.69 -3.60
N ASN A 29 -17.60 -3.00 -2.67
CA ASN A 29 -18.63 -2.00 -3.00
C ASN A 29 -18.08 -0.58 -3.22
N GLN A 30 -16.79 -0.34 -2.95
CA GLN A 30 -16.14 0.97 -3.05
C GLN A 30 -16.90 2.15 -2.41
N ASP A 31 -17.72 1.86 -1.39
CA ASP A 31 -18.50 2.82 -0.63
C ASP A 31 -17.81 3.20 0.68
N CYS A 32 -17.49 4.49 0.85
CA CYS A 32 -16.90 5.01 2.08
C CYS A 32 -17.76 4.76 3.33
N ALA A 33 -19.09 4.70 3.21
CA ALA A 33 -20.00 4.47 4.33
C ALA A 33 -20.00 3.01 4.81
N ALA A 34 -19.59 2.07 3.95
CA ALA A 34 -19.53 0.66 4.26
C ALA A 34 -18.22 0.24 4.98
N VAL A 35 -17.25 1.15 5.11
CA VAL A 35 -15.95 0.84 5.73
C VAL A 35 -16.14 0.57 7.23
N SER A 36 -15.93 -0.69 7.61
CA SER A 36 -15.97 -1.12 9.01
C SER A 36 -14.58 -1.03 9.66
N SER A 37 -14.52 -0.82 10.97
CA SER A 37 -13.25 -0.78 11.71
C SER A 37 -12.51 -2.12 11.70
N GLY A 38 -13.25 -3.24 11.64
CA GLY A 38 -12.70 -4.60 11.57
C GLY A 38 -12.04 -4.92 10.22
N GLU A 39 -12.42 -4.21 9.15
CA GLU A 39 -11.92 -4.42 7.78
C GLU A 39 -11.02 -3.26 7.30
N PHE A 40 -10.62 -2.37 8.20
CA PHE A 40 -9.73 -1.26 7.88
C PHE A 40 -8.28 -1.73 7.70
N VAL A 41 -8.02 -2.42 6.59
CA VAL A 41 -6.70 -2.95 6.22
C VAL A 41 -6.13 -2.16 5.05
N SER A 42 -5.55 -1.01 5.37
CA SER A 42 -4.91 -0.15 4.36
C SER A 42 -3.50 -0.64 4.00
N ARG A 43 -3.16 -0.59 2.70
CA ARG A 43 -1.78 -0.83 2.20
C ARG A 43 -0.90 0.42 2.24
N ILE A 44 -1.48 1.56 2.59
CA ILE A 44 -0.78 2.83 2.82
C ILE A 44 -0.89 3.13 4.32
N ARG A 45 0.21 3.53 4.94
CA ARG A 45 0.24 3.91 6.35
C ARG A 45 0.82 5.30 6.52
N VAL A 46 0.08 6.17 7.19
CA VAL A 46 0.59 7.48 7.62
C VAL A 46 1.42 7.27 8.88
N ILE A 47 2.68 7.66 8.78
CA ILE A 47 3.63 7.71 9.88
C ILE A 47 3.71 9.16 10.31
N LYS A 48 3.41 9.42 11.57
CA LYS A 48 3.52 10.73 12.20
C LYS A 48 4.56 10.62 13.30
N ASP A 49 5.62 11.40 13.15
CA ASP A 49 6.69 11.58 14.11
C ASP A 49 6.72 13.06 14.53
N ASP A 50 7.47 13.39 15.58
CA ASP A 50 7.60 14.78 16.03
C ASP A 50 8.28 15.66 14.98
N ALA A 51 9.20 15.09 14.19
CA ALA A 51 9.98 15.82 13.19
C ALA A 51 9.35 15.84 11.79
N PHE A 52 8.54 14.84 11.43
CA PHE A 52 7.95 14.73 10.10
C PHE A 52 6.67 13.91 10.07
N THR A 53 5.87 14.11 9.04
CA THR A 53 4.76 13.24 8.71
C THR A 53 4.90 12.76 7.28
N THR A 54 4.64 11.48 7.01
CA THR A 54 4.71 10.92 5.66
C THR A 54 3.78 9.74 5.49
N ALA A 55 3.51 9.37 4.24
CA ALA A 55 2.78 8.16 3.88
C ALA A 55 3.74 7.10 3.35
N ALA A 56 3.81 5.96 4.05
CA ALA A 56 4.55 4.79 3.61
C ALA A 56 3.61 3.82 2.88
N ALA A 57 4.04 3.33 1.73
CA ALA A 57 3.36 2.30 0.96
C ALA A 57 4.42 1.33 0.39
N CYS A 58 3.99 0.20 -0.18
CA CYS A 58 4.94 -0.63 -0.91
C CYS A 58 5.57 0.18 -2.06
N ARG A 59 6.90 0.14 -2.13
CA ARG A 59 7.68 0.85 -3.15
C ARG A 59 7.76 0.14 -4.50
N GLN A 60 7.21 -1.07 -4.61
CA GLN A 60 7.24 -1.86 -5.84
C GLN A 60 8.69 -2.06 -6.36
N CYS A 61 9.62 -2.26 -5.41
CA CYS A 61 11.08 -2.27 -5.63
C CYS A 61 11.50 -3.19 -6.77
N GLU A 62 12.23 -2.69 -7.76
CA GLU A 62 12.71 -3.45 -8.94
C GLU A 62 13.35 -4.78 -8.54
N ASP A 63 14.33 -4.73 -7.65
CA ASP A 63 14.82 -5.89 -6.91
C ASP A 63 14.06 -6.00 -5.58
N ALA A 64 13.10 -6.90 -5.53
CA ALA A 64 12.15 -7.02 -4.42
C ALA A 64 12.60 -8.13 -3.46
N PRO A 65 13.31 -7.81 -2.35
CA PRO A 65 13.78 -8.84 -1.42
C PRO A 65 12.62 -9.65 -0.81
N CYS A 66 11.46 -9.02 -0.63
CA CYS A 66 10.24 -9.69 -0.16
C CYS A 66 9.74 -10.77 -1.12
N ALA A 67 9.91 -10.59 -2.44
CA ALA A 67 9.60 -11.61 -3.43
C ALA A 67 10.69 -12.68 -3.48
N ASN A 68 11.96 -12.27 -3.45
CA ASN A 68 13.12 -13.16 -3.56
C ASN A 68 13.20 -14.18 -2.42
N VAL A 69 12.80 -13.80 -1.20
CA VAL A 69 12.82 -14.68 -0.02
C VAL A 69 11.58 -15.57 0.10
N CYS A 70 10.52 -15.32 -0.67
CA CYS A 70 9.23 -15.98 -0.46
C CYS A 70 9.26 -17.44 -0.98
N PRO A 71 9.24 -18.46 -0.11
CA PRO A 71 9.40 -19.86 -0.54
C PRO A 71 8.19 -20.38 -1.31
N THR A 72 7.01 -19.86 -1.03
CA THR A 72 5.75 -20.23 -1.69
C THR A 72 5.46 -19.38 -2.93
N GLN A 73 6.34 -18.43 -3.27
CA GLN A 73 6.15 -17.49 -4.38
C GLN A 73 4.81 -16.73 -4.30
N ALA A 74 4.38 -16.38 -3.08
CA ALA A 74 3.14 -15.64 -2.87
C ALA A 74 3.23 -14.19 -3.35
N ILE A 75 4.43 -13.61 -3.40
CA ILE A 75 4.68 -12.27 -3.93
C ILE A 75 5.45 -12.42 -5.25
N ARG A 76 4.90 -11.90 -6.33
CA ARG A 76 5.49 -12.01 -7.67
C ARG A 76 5.34 -10.70 -8.45
N ARG A 77 6.26 -10.45 -9.38
CA ARG A 77 6.12 -9.37 -10.34
C ARG A 77 5.14 -9.76 -11.44
N ASP A 78 4.18 -8.90 -11.70
CA ASP A 78 3.22 -8.97 -12.81
C ASP A 78 3.67 -8.05 -13.95
N HIS A 79 3.17 -8.28 -15.17
CA HIS A 79 3.53 -7.72 -16.49
C HIS A 79 3.65 -6.17 -16.57
N GLY A 80 4.56 -5.56 -15.81
CA GLY A 80 4.70 -4.10 -15.75
C GLY A 80 5.37 -3.53 -14.51
N ALA A 81 6.19 -4.31 -13.78
CA ALA A 81 6.95 -3.88 -12.60
C ALA A 81 6.14 -3.72 -11.29
N HIS A 82 4.90 -4.23 -11.23
CA HIS A 82 4.10 -4.27 -10.02
C HIS A 82 4.21 -5.64 -9.34
N LEU A 83 4.59 -5.65 -8.06
CA LEU A 83 4.48 -6.80 -7.18
C LEU A 83 3.01 -7.00 -6.81
N ARG A 84 2.52 -8.22 -7.02
CA ARG A 84 1.21 -8.67 -6.56
C ARG A 84 1.38 -9.83 -5.58
N GLY A 85 0.57 -9.78 -4.52
CA GLY A 85 0.31 -10.94 -3.66
C GLY A 85 -0.74 -11.84 -4.29
N THR A 86 -0.51 -13.15 -4.30
CA THR A 86 -1.48 -14.15 -4.77
C THR A 86 -2.57 -14.44 -3.73
N SER A 87 -2.42 -13.98 -2.49
CA SER A 87 -3.42 -14.14 -1.43
C SER A 87 -3.70 -12.81 -0.71
N ALA A 88 -4.84 -12.75 -0.01
CA ALA A 88 -5.26 -11.58 0.76
C ALA A 88 -4.23 -11.12 1.81
N LEU A 89 -3.44 -12.06 2.35
CA LEU A 89 -2.43 -11.81 3.38
C LEU A 89 -1.16 -11.14 2.85
N TYR A 90 -0.91 -11.24 1.54
CA TYR A 90 0.30 -10.69 0.91
C TYR A 90 -0.03 -9.58 -0.08
N ARG A 91 -1.20 -8.94 0.05
CA ARG A 91 -1.60 -7.83 -0.83
C ARG A 91 -0.64 -6.66 -0.65
N VAL A 92 0.16 -6.45 -1.70
CA VAL A 92 1.15 -5.38 -1.84
C VAL A 92 0.51 -4.11 -2.38
#